data_AF-A0AAU1M5M2-F1
#
_entry.id   AF-A0AAU1M5M2-F1
#
_cell.length_a   1.000
_cell.length_b   1.000
_cell.length_c   1.000
_cell.angle_alpha   90.00
_cell.angle_beta   90.00
_cell.angle_gamma   90.00
#
_symmetry.space_group_name_H-M   'P 1'
#
loop_
_entity.id
_entity.type
_entity.pdbx_description
1 polymer ?
#
loop_
_entity_poly.entity_id
_entity_poly.type
_entity_poly.pdbx_seq_one_letter_code
_entity_poly.pdbx_strand_id
1 'polypeptide(L)'
;MSLTRQQIRAQRAAAAEARRRAEAETQRQAAVTDAAPAVPAPAGEIDLPQPPGAQEPYRPQPFTPDLIPEPVEVKAEGDLTPEEIDDLGHCEAAFANGTRAEWMMWKAAHAVRDRRLHRQGGRTWPDYCEDRFGESESEVNRRIQQWPLLKAITEQQDRPRSIPDSHVQRLLPMLKQHGQDVTARAYVALRGWAAERRHRVTADVVDGLVELARTAEPPALTSTTFQQAIETKPKPKAKRSTKKEATEKSPAAGETGHPNLGDSRSGAPAGETASDDEAVVDAEIVDDQPPHRANETRDLLQGMLTGIESGALHDAPAETLKEISSVALGIAYAVDEVLKAR
;
A
#
# COMPACT_ATOMS: atom_id res chain seq x y z
N MET A 1 3.49 22.89 40.93
CA MET A 1 4.86 22.88 41.49
C MET A 1 5.68 21.88 40.69
N SER A 2 6.69 22.33 39.94
CA SER A 2 7.47 21.46 39.06
C SER A 2 8.49 20.64 39.86
N LEU A 3 8.55 19.33 39.60
CA LEU A 3 9.52 18.44 40.22
C LEU A 3 10.94 18.89 39.90
N THR A 4 11.80 18.92 40.91
CA THR A 4 13.21 19.28 40.76
C THR A 4 13.92 18.25 39.89
N ARG A 5 14.97 18.66 39.15
CA ARG A 5 15.78 17.74 38.32
C ARG A 5 16.35 16.56 39.12
N GLN A 6 16.54 16.72 40.43
CA GLN A 6 16.99 15.67 41.34
C GLN A 6 15.89 14.61 41.57
N GLN A 7 14.64 15.02 41.73
CA GLN A 7 13.50 14.11 41.85
C GLN A 7 13.28 13.30 40.56
N ILE A 8 13.44 13.92 39.39
CA ILE A 8 13.33 13.21 38.10
C ILE A 8 14.41 12.13 37.95
N ARG A 9 15.64 12.40 38.38
CA ARG A 9 16.73 11.40 38.35
C ARG A 9 16.47 10.25 39.32
N ALA A 10 15.99 10.53 40.53
CA ALA A 10 15.63 9.51 41.51
C ALA A 10 14.49 8.61 41.01
N GLN A 11 13.47 9.19 40.38
CA GLN A 11 12.33 8.44 39.85
C GLN A 11 12.74 7.52 38.69
N ARG A 12 13.66 7.97 37.82
CA ARG A 12 14.20 7.14 36.73
C ARG A 12 15.09 6.00 37.25
N ALA A 13 15.88 6.24 38.29
CA ALA A 13 16.69 5.20 38.92
C ALA A 13 15.82 4.10 39.57
N ALA A 14 14.76 4.51 40.29
CA ALA A 14 13.82 3.57 40.90
C ALA A 14 13.07 2.73 39.85
N ALA A 15 12.65 3.34 38.73
CA ALA A 15 11.99 2.62 37.64
C ALA A 15 12.92 1.60 36.95
N ALA A 16 14.22 1.91 36.82
CA ALA A 16 15.20 0.98 36.25
C ALA A 16 15.52 -0.20 37.17
N GLU A 17 15.45 -0.01 38.49
CA GLU A 17 15.63 -1.11 39.46
C GLU A 17 14.41 -2.03 39.52
N ALA A 18 13.20 -1.46 39.44
CA ALA A 18 11.96 -2.25 39.37
C ALA A 18 11.93 -3.18 38.15
N ARG A 19 12.38 -2.70 36.98
CA ARG A 19 12.49 -3.54 35.76
C ARG A 19 13.46 -4.69 35.93
N ARG A 20 14.63 -4.45 36.53
CA ARG A 20 15.62 -5.51 36.80
C ARG A 20 15.10 -6.58 37.76
N ARG A 21 14.28 -6.21 38.75
CA ARG A 21 13.64 -7.18 39.65
C ARG A 21 12.60 -8.03 38.93
N ALA A 22 11.76 -7.39 38.10
CA ALA A 22 10.77 -8.11 37.30
C ALA A 22 11.41 -9.09 36.31
N GLU A 23 12.49 -8.70 35.62
CA GLU A 23 13.23 -9.59 34.71
C GLU A 23 13.88 -10.78 35.45
N ALA A 24 14.43 -10.55 36.64
CA ALA A 24 15.01 -11.62 37.46
C ALA A 24 13.95 -12.61 37.97
N GLU A 25 12.74 -12.15 38.26
CA GLU A 25 11.63 -13.00 38.68
C GLU A 25 11.09 -13.85 37.53
N THR A 26 10.93 -13.27 36.34
CA THR A 26 10.57 -13.99 35.11
C THR A 26 11.61 -15.06 34.75
N GLN A 27 12.91 -14.76 34.88
CA GLN A 27 13.98 -15.74 34.63
C GLN A 27 13.97 -16.88 35.66
N ARG A 28 13.65 -16.60 36.93
CA ARG A 28 13.51 -17.65 37.95
C ARG A 28 12.30 -18.55 37.68
N GLN A 29 11.17 -17.99 37.27
CA GLN A 29 10.00 -18.79 36.90
C GLN A 29 10.27 -19.68 35.67
N ALA A 30 10.97 -19.16 34.67
CA ALA A 30 11.35 -19.94 33.49
C ALA A 30 12.28 -21.13 33.83
N ALA A 31 13.17 -20.97 34.81
CA ALA A 31 14.11 -22.03 35.22
C ALA A 31 13.46 -23.15 36.05
N VAL A 32 12.30 -22.92 36.68
CA VAL A 32 11.58 -23.95 37.46
C VAL A 32 10.76 -24.88 36.55
N THR A 33 10.39 -24.43 35.35
CA THR A 33 9.62 -25.22 34.37
C THR A 33 10.43 -26.27 33.59
N ASP A 34 11.77 -26.27 33.67
CA ASP A 34 12.63 -27.12 32.83
C ASP A 34 13.26 -28.32 33.58
N ALA A 35 12.76 -28.65 34.78
CA ALA A 35 13.22 -29.79 35.58
C ALA A 35 12.19 -30.93 35.56
N ALA A 36 12.08 -31.64 34.44
CA ALA A 36 11.40 -32.94 34.38
C ALA A 36 12.36 -34.07 34.81
N PRO A 37 12.01 -34.93 35.79
CA PRO A 37 12.79 -36.12 36.08
C PRO A 37 12.39 -37.27 35.15
N ALA A 38 13.38 -37.90 34.53
CA ALA A 38 13.25 -39.12 33.73
C ALA A 38 13.33 -40.37 34.61
N VAL A 39 12.31 -41.24 34.60
CA VAL A 39 12.34 -42.63 35.13
C VAL A 39 11.37 -43.51 34.31
N PRO A 40 11.65 -44.81 34.07
CA PRO A 40 11.25 -45.55 32.87
C PRO A 40 9.96 -46.38 33.01
N ALA A 41 9.48 -46.86 31.85
CA ALA A 41 8.32 -47.76 31.68
C ALA A 41 8.41 -49.06 32.51
N PRO A 42 7.26 -49.67 32.83
CA PRO A 42 6.84 -50.83 32.03
C PRO A 42 5.32 -50.97 31.77
N ALA A 43 5.02 -51.64 30.66
CA ALA A 43 3.85 -52.46 30.31
C ALA A 43 2.50 -52.23 31.04
N GLY A 44 1.48 -51.89 30.25
CA GLY A 44 0.08 -51.96 30.66
C GLY A 44 -0.82 -51.27 29.65
N GLU A 45 -1.32 -52.03 28.68
CA GLU A 45 -2.38 -51.64 27.76
C GLU A 45 -3.66 -51.39 28.60
N ILE A 46 -3.95 -50.11 28.85
CA ILE A 46 -5.23 -49.65 29.39
C ILE A 46 -5.69 -48.52 28.45
N ASP A 47 -6.74 -48.82 27.70
CA ASP A 47 -7.49 -47.86 26.88
C ASP A 47 -8.19 -46.88 27.84
N LEU A 48 -7.47 -45.80 28.18
CA LEU A 48 -8.02 -44.67 28.91
C LEU A 48 -8.74 -43.76 27.92
N PRO A 49 -9.96 -43.29 28.25
CA PRO A 49 -10.64 -42.30 27.41
C PRO A 49 -9.76 -41.06 27.28
N GLN A 50 -9.35 -40.79 26.04
CA GLN A 50 -8.54 -39.65 25.65
C GLN A 50 -9.17 -38.37 26.26
N PRO A 51 -8.44 -37.60 27.10
CA PRO A 51 -8.96 -36.35 27.62
C PRO A 51 -9.31 -35.44 26.43
N PRO A 52 -10.39 -34.64 26.51
CA PRO A 52 -10.77 -33.71 25.45
C PRO A 52 -9.55 -32.88 25.10
N GLY A 53 -9.10 -33.01 23.86
CA GLY A 53 -7.79 -32.59 23.40
C GLY A 53 -7.45 -31.20 23.91
N ALA A 54 -6.32 -31.08 24.59
CA ALA A 54 -5.64 -29.80 24.74
C ALA A 54 -5.58 -29.22 23.33
N GLN A 55 -6.36 -28.15 23.08
CA GLN A 55 -6.40 -27.49 21.80
C GLN A 55 -4.95 -27.13 21.47
N GLU A 56 -4.36 -27.85 20.52
CA GLU A 56 -3.03 -27.49 20.02
C GLU A 56 -3.10 -26.01 19.65
N PRO A 57 -2.12 -25.20 20.09
CA PRO A 57 -2.14 -23.77 19.81
C PRO A 57 -2.32 -23.61 18.31
N TYR A 58 -3.46 -23.03 17.91
CA TYR A 58 -3.91 -22.90 16.53
C TYR A 58 -2.72 -22.50 15.66
N ARG A 59 -2.17 -23.47 14.92
CA ARG A 59 -1.19 -23.19 13.89
C ARG A 59 -1.98 -22.86 12.65
N PRO A 60 -1.88 -21.63 12.13
CA PRO A 60 -2.50 -21.32 10.85
C PRO A 60 -1.97 -22.34 9.83
N GLN A 61 -2.89 -23.09 9.24
CA GLN A 61 -2.53 -24.09 8.23
C GLN A 61 -1.85 -23.36 7.06
N PRO A 62 -0.71 -23.87 6.55
CA PRO A 62 -0.09 -23.31 5.37
C PRO A 62 -1.06 -23.44 4.20
N PHE A 63 -1.18 -22.40 3.39
CA PHE A 63 -1.94 -22.48 2.15
C PHE A 63 -1.24 -23.45 1.20
N THR A 64 -1.89 -24.56 0.89
CA THR A 64 -1.36 -25.58 -0.03
C THR A 64 -1.96 -25.41 -1.41
N PRO A 65 -1.19 -25.69 -2.49
CA PRO A 65 -1.71 -25.63 -3.86
C PRO A 65 -2.93 -26.50 -4.11
N ASP A 66 -3.08 -27.60 -3.37
CA ASP A 66 -4.20 -28.55 -3.48
C ASP A 66 -5.56 -27.94 -3.09
N LEU A 67 -5.58 -26.76 -2.47
CA LEU A 67 -6.80 -26.02 -2.16
C LEU A 67 -7.31 -25.19 -3.35
N ILE A 68 -6.50 -25.01 -4.40
CA ILE A 68 -6.93 -24.29 -5.60
C ILE A 68 -7.66 -25.27 -6.51
N PRO A 69 -8.92 -25.03 -6.88
CA PRO A 69 -9.65 -25.90 -7.79
C PRO A 69 -8.96 -25.95 -9.16
N GLU A 70 -8.98 -27.12 -9.80
CA GLU A 70 -8.42 -27.31 -11.14
C GLU A 70 -9.20 -26.50 -12.18
N PRO A 71 -8.52 -25.89 -13.17
CA PRO A 71 -9.17 -25.10 -14.21
C PRO A 71 -9.91 -26.01 -15.19
N VAL A 72 -11.17 -26.30 -14.90
CA VAL A 72 -12.07 -27.07 -15.78
C VAL A 72 -13.02 -26.12 -16.51
N GLU A 73 -13.19 -26.30 -17.82
CA GLU A 73 -14.18 -25.54 -18.59
C GLU A 73 -15.59 -26.04 -18.26
N VAL A 74 -16.35 -25.24 -17.51
CA VAL A 74 -17.75 -25.51 -17.18
C VAL A 74 -18.64 -24.52 -17.91
N LYS A 75 -19.76 -24.99 -18.47
CA LYS A 75 -20.81 -24.09 -18.98
C LYS A 75 -21.53 -23.46 -17.79
N ALA A 76 -21.09 -22.27 -17.39
CA ALA A 76 -21.74 -21.49 -16.34
C ALA A 76 -23.05 -20.88 -16.88
N GLU A 77 -24.18 -21.19 -16.24
CA GLU A 77 -25.48 -20.58 -16.50
C GLU A 77 -26.15 -20.23 -15.16
N GLY A 78 -26.61 -18.98 -15.01
CA GLY A 78 -27.29 -18.51 -13.79
C GLY A 78 -26.37 -17.95 -12.71
N ASP A 79 -26.89 -17.86 -11.49
CA ASP A 79 -26.16 -17.40 -10.31
C ASP A 79 -25.20 -18.49 -9.78
N LEU A 80 -24.15 -18.06 -9.07
CA LEU A 80 -23.16 -18.98 -8.49
C LEU A 80 -23.82 -19.94 -7.48
N THR A 81 -23.53 -21.22 -7.64
CA THR A 81 -23.86 -22.27 -6.67
C THR A 81 -23.04 -22.11 -5.39
N PRO A 82 -23.47 -22.69 -4.26
CA PRO A 82 -22.70 -22.67 -3.01
C PRO A 82 -21.28 -23.24 -3.16
N GLU A 83 -21.10 -24.25 -4.01
CA GLU A 83 -19.79 -24.85 -4.32
C GLU A 83 -18.90 -23.87 -5.09
N GLU A 84 -19.44 -23.20 -6.12
CA GLU A 84 -18.69 -22.18 -6.87
C GLU A 84 -18.30 -20.96 -6.03
N ILE A 85 -19.12 -20.61 -5.01
CA ILE A 85 -18.77 -19.56 -4.05
C ILE A 85 -17.59 -19.98 -3.18
N ASP A 86 -17.55 -21.24 -2.74
CA ASP A 86 -16.43 -21.78 -1.95
C ASP A 86 -15.15 -21.85 -2.79
N ASP A 87 -15.24 -22.34 -4.03
CA ASP A 87 -14.15 -22.36 -5.01
C ASP A 87 -13.61 -20.95 -5.31
N LEU A 88 -14.51 -19.97 -5.47
CA LEU A 88 -14.12 -18.57 -5.61
C LEU A 88 -13.36 -18.07 -4.37
N GLY A 89 -13.83 -18.42 -3.17
CA GLY A 89 -13.14 -18.11 -1.92
C GLY A 89 -11.72 -18.69 -1.85
N HIS A 90 -11.55 -19.95 -2.27
CA HIS A 90 -10.23 -20.58 -2.37
C HIS A 90 -9.31 -19.88 -3.38
N CYS A 91 -9.84 -19.50 -4.54
CA CYS A 91 -9.09 -18.75 -5.56
C CYS A 91 -8.66 -17.36 -5.06
N GLU A 92 -9.56 -16.62 -4.41
CA GLU A 92 -9.25 -15.30 -3.84
C GLU A 92 -8.21 -15.40 -2.71
N ALA A 93 -8.30 -16.43 -1.87
CA ALA A 93 -7.29 -16.73 -0.87
C ALA A 93 -5.92 -17.04 -1.51
N ALA A 94 -5.89 -17.75 -2.64
CA ALA A 94 -4.68 -18.01 -3.41
C ALA A 94 -4.02 -16.70 -3.88
N PHE A 95 -4.79 -15.77 -4.43
CA PHE A 95 -4.27 -14.46 -4.87
C PHE A 95 -3.75 -13.62 -3.71
N ALA A 96 -4.44 -13.64 -2.57
CA ALA A 96 -3.99 -12.98 -1.35
C ALA A 96 -2.66 -13.55 -0.83
N ASN A 97 -2.50 -14.88 -0.90
CA ASN A 97 -1.26 -15.55 -0.54
C ASN A 97 -0.13 -15.25 -1.52
N GLY A 98 -0.39 -15.23 -2.84
CA GLY A 98 0.59 -14.85 -3.85
C GLY A 98 1.14 -13.43 -3.64
N THR A 99 0.25 -12.46 -3.38
CA THR A 99 0.64 -11.07 -3.08
C THR A 99 1.51 -10.98 -1.81
N ARG A 100 1.19 -11.78 -0.79
CA ARG A 100 2.00 -11.86 0.44
C ARG A 100 3.35 -12.54 0.21
N ALA A 101 3.36 -13.62 -0.55
CA ALA A 101 4.56 -14.37 -0.88
C ALA A 101 5.59 -13.49 -1.60
N GLU A 102 5.14 -12.56 -2.45
CA GLU A 102 6.03 -11.65 -3.17
C GLU A 102 6.89 -10.79 -2.22
N TRP A 103 6.28 -10.05 -1.29
CA TRP A 103 7.09 -9.24 -0.36
C TRP A 103 7.89 -10.10 0.61
N MET A 104 7.40 -11.30 0.95
CA MET A 104 8.14 -12.26 1.78
C MET A 104 9.41 -12.77 1.07
N MET A 105 9.33 -13.04 -0.24
CA MET A 105 10.47 -13.44 -1.07
C MET A 105 11.55 -12.37 -1.04
N TRP A 106 11.19 -11.09 -1.25
CA TRP A 106 12.14 -9.99 -1.23
C TRP A 106 12.69 -9.69 0.17
N LYS A 107 11.89 -9.87 1.22
CA LYS A 107 12.37 -9.84 2.61
C LYS A 107 13.39 -10.94 2.88
N ALA A 108 13.18 -12.15 2.36
CA ALA A 108 14.13 -13.25 2.46
C ALA A 108 15.42 -12.97 1.69
N ALA A 109 15.32 -12.44 0.46
CA ALA A 109 16.47 -12.00 -0.33
C ALA A 109 17.30 -10.95 0.43
N HIS A 110 16.63 -9.97 1.06
CA HIS A 110 17.28 -8.97 1.91
C HIS A 110 18.04 -9.62 3.07
N ALA A 111 17.42 -10.58 3.78
CA ALA A 111 18.07 -11.29 4.88
C ALA A 111 19.29 -12.12 4.40
N VAL A 112 19.21 -12.76 3.23
CA VAL A 112 20.32 -13.49 2.62
C VAL A 112 21.48 -12.55 2.30
N ARG A 113 21.20 -11.38 1.73
CA ARG A 113 22.20 -10.36 1.39
C ARG A 113 22.90 -9.84 2.64
N ASP A 114 22.12 -9.33 3.60
CA ASP A 114 22.65 -8.64 4.79
C ASP A 114 23.44 -9.58 5.70
N ARG A 115 22.97 -10.82 5.87
CA ARG A 115 23.67 -11.85 6.65
C ARG A 115 24.75 -12.58 5.84
N ARG A 116 24.94 -12.17 4.59
CA ARG A 116 25.89 -12.78 3.62
C ARG A 116 25.73 -14.30 3.51
N LEU A 117 24.50 -14.82 3.50
CA LEU A 117 24.22 -16.26 3.43
C LEU A 117 24.49 -16.85 2.04
N HIS A 118 24.54 -16.01 1.02
CA HIS A 118 24.90 -16.39 -0.37
C HIS A 118 26.30 -17.01 -0.48
N ARG A 119 27.21 -16.75 0.49
CA ARG A 119 28.58 -17.27 0.50
C ARG A 119 28.70 -18.79 0.55
N GLN A 120 27.61 -19.51 0.83
CA GLN A 120 27.61 -20.97 0.82
C GLN A 120 27.99 -21.47 -0.59
N GLY A 121 29.09 -22.22 -0.65
CA GLY A 121 29.67 -22.69 -1.92
C GLY A 121 30.57 -21.66 -2.62
N GLY A 122 31.02 -20.61 -1.94
CA GLY A 122 31.95 -19.61 -2.50
C GLY A 122 31.30 -18.63 -3.49
N ARG A 123 29.97 -18.64 -3.62
CA ARG A 123 29.23 -17.76 -4.54
C ARG A 123 29.28 -16.30 -4.11
N THR A 124 29.31 -15.41 -5.09
CA THR A 124 29.12 -13.97 -4.88
C THR A 124 27.62 -13.63 -4.84
N TRP A 125 27.29 -12.42 -4.39
CA TRP A 125 25.89 -11.96 -4.40
C TRP A 125 25.29 -11.89 -5.82
N PRO A 126 26.00 -11.37 -6.84
CA PRO A 126 25.55 -11.46 -8.24
C PRO A 126 25.23 -12.88 -8.69
N ASP A 127 26.12 -13.85 -8.45
CA ASP A 127 25.91 -15.25 -8.85
C ASP A 127 24.66 -15.82 -8.18
N TYR A 128 24.47 -15.51 -6.89
CA TYR A 128 23.28 -15.94 -6.17
C TYR A 128 22.00 -15.32 -6.73
N CYS A 129 22.05 -14.06 -7.20
CA CYS A 129 20.89 -13.38 -7.78
C CYS A 129 20.46 -14.05 -9.08
N GLU A 130 21.41 -14.32 -9.96
CA GLU A 130 21.18 -15.00 -11.24
C GLU A 130 20.66 -16.43 -11.00
N ASP A 131 21.35 -17.20 -10.15
CA ASP A 131 21.00 -18.61 -9.86
C ASP A 131 19.59 -18.79 -9.26
N ARG A 132 19.18 -17.88 -8.37
CA ARG A 132 17.95 -18.05 -7.57
C ARG A 132 16.76 -17.27 -8.10
N PHE A 133 16.99 -16.09 -8.67
CA PHE A 133 15.91 -15.21 -9.13
C PHE A 133 15.90 -15.05 -10.65
N GLY A 134 16.97 -15.40 -11.36
CA GLY A 134 17.09 -15.13 -12.81
C GLY A 134 17.11 -13.63 -13.12
N GLU A 135 17.53 -12.81 -12.15
CA GLU A 135 17.52 -11.35 -12.23
C GLU A 135 18.91 -10.79 -11.89
N SER A 136 19.28 -9.69 -12.54
CA SER A 136 20.52 -8.98 -12.23
C SER A 136 20.56 -8.52 -10.77
N GLU A 137 21.76 -8.41 -10.18
CA GLU A 137 21.94 -7.83 -8.84
C GLU A 137 21.21 -6.49 -8.68
N SER A 138 21.24 -5.64 -9.71
CA SER A 138 20.65 -4.30 -9.66
C SER A 138 19.12 -4.36 -9.51
N GLU A 139 18.48 -5.34 -10.14
CA GLU A 139 17.04 -5.57 -10.07
C GLU A 139 16.66 -6.12 -8.69
N VAL A 140 17.33 -7.18 -8.22
CA VAL A 140 17.09 -7.76 -6.89
C VAL A 140 17.29 -6.71 -5.80
N ASN A 141 18.35 -5.90 -5.88
CA ASN A 141 18.60 -4.82 -4.93
C ASN A 141 17.49 -3.76 -4.96
N ARG A 142 16.91 -3.46 -6.13
CA ARG A 142 15.76 -2.56 -6.26
C ARG A 142 14.53 -3.15 -5.56
N ARG A 143 14.25 -4.43 -5.75
CA ARG A 143 13.14 -5.15 -5.08
C ARG A 143 13.30 -5.21 -3.58
N ILE A 144 14.54 -5.42 -3.10
CA ILE A 144 14.88 -5.36 -1.69
C ILE A 144 14.55 -4.00 -1.06
N GLN A 145 14.69 -2.90 -1.80
CA GLN A 145 14.31 -1.58 -1.30
C GLN A 145 12.80 -1.35 -1.27
N GLN A 146 12.04 -2.08 -2.08
CA GLN A 146 10.60 -1.90 -2.28
C GLN A 146 9.74 -2.73 -1.31
N TRP A 147 10.21 -3.91 -0.88
CA TRP A 147 9.40 -4.83 -0.07
C TRP A 147 8.84 -4.25 1.24
N PRO A 148 9.51 -3.32 1.97
CA PRO A 148 8.93 -2.77 3.20
C PRO A 148 7.64 -1.99 2.92
N LEU A 149 7.62 -1.21 1.83
CA LEU A 149 6.43 -0.50 1.38
C LEU A 149 5.38 -1.47 0.84
N LEU A 150 5.79 -2.48 0.06
CA LEU A 150 4.88 -3.51 -0.46
C LEU A 150 4.16 -4.26 0.68
N LYS A 151 4.89 -4.62 1.74
CA LYS A 151 4.35 -5.21 2.96
C LYS A 151 3.30 -4.29 3.60
N ALA A 152 3.64 -3.02 3.81
CA ALA A 152 2.73 -2.06 4.44
C ALA A 152 1.44 -1.85 3.64
N ILE A 153 1.53 -1.78 2.30
CA ILE A 153 0.34 -1.69 1.43
C ILE A 153 -0.48 -2.98 1.54
N THR A 154 0.18 -4.15 1.50
CA THR A 154 -0.50 -5.46 1.55
C THR A 154 -1.19 -5.71 2.89
N GLU A 155 -0.65 -5.18 3.99
CA GLU A 155 -1.26 -5.31 5.33
C GLU A 155 -2.42 -4.34 5.56
N GLN A 156 -2.49 -3.23 4.80
CA GLN A 156 -3.53 -2.21 4.93
C GLN A 156 -4.67 -2.34 3.90
N GLN A 157 -4.52 -3.21 2.90
CA GLN A 157 -5.56 -3.42 1.88
C GLN A 157 -6.63 -4.39 2.41
N ASP A 158 -7.91 -4.04 2.26
CA ASP A 158 -9.02 -4.94 2.61
C ASP A 158 -9.19 -6.06 1.60
N ARG A 159 -8.89 -5.78 0.32
CA ARG A 159 -8.99 -6.75 -0.78
C ARG A 159 -7.63 -6.96 -1.43
N PRO A 160 -7.23 -8.21 -1.70
CA PRO A 160 -5.97 -8.50 -2.37
C PRO A 160 -6.02 -7.94 -3.79
N ARG A 161 -5.17 -6.94 -4.07
CA ARG A 161 -5.02 -6.39 -5.42
C ARG A 161 -3.56 -6.45 -5.80
N SER A 162 -3.28 -6.81 -7.05
CA SER A 162 -1.93 -6.72 -7.59
C SER A 162 -1.44 -5.26 -7.56
N ILE A 163 -0.22 -5.08 -7.06
CA ILE A 163 0.45 -3.79 -6.93
C ILE A 163 1.58 -3.76 -7.96
N PRO A 164 1.46 -3.00 -9.05
CA PRO A 164 2.52 -2.92 -10.05
C PRO A 164 3.79 -2.31 -9.46
N ASP A 165 4.95 -2.85 -9.82
CA ASP A 165 6.27 -2.38 -9.37
C ASP A 165 6.51 -0.91 -9.69
N SER A 166 6.02 -0.49 -10.86
CA SER A 166 6.10 0.88 -11.33
C SER A 166 5.39 1.87 -10.41
N HIS A 167 4.40 1.43 -9.61
CA HIS A 167 3.73 2.24 -8.61
C HIS A 167 4.59 2.32 -7.34
N VAL A 168 5.08 1.17 -6.85
CA VAL A 168 5.94 1.13 -5.65
C VAL A 168 7.19 1.98 -5.85
N GLN A 169 7.79 1.91 -7.04
CA GLN A 169 8.95 2.71 -7.41
C GLN A 169 8.67 4.22 -7.35
N ARG A 170 7.49 4.65 -7.82
CA ARG A 170 7.09 6.07 -7.81
C ARG A 170 6.76 6.58 -6.42
N LEU A 171 6.36 5.72 -5.49
CA LEU A 171 6.09 6.08 -4.10
C LEU A 171 7.35 6.25 -3.26
N LEU A 172 8.52 5.78 -3.71
CA LEU A 172 9.76 5.86 -2.93
C LEU A 172 10.18 7.28 -2.49
N PRO A 173 9.97 8.35 -3.27
CA PRO A 173 10.21 9.72 -2.80
C PRO A 173 9.26 10.11 -1.65
N MET A 174 7.97 9.76 -1.76
CA MET A 174 6.98 10.02 -0.71
C MET A 174 7.31 9.24 0.57
N LEU A 175 7.77 8.00 0.44
CA LEU A 175 8.24 7.16 1.55
C LEU A 175 9.36 7.85 2.35
N LYS A 176 10.31 8.51 1.66
CA LYS A 176 11.41 9.24 2.30
C LYS A 176 10.95 10.49 3.05
N GLN A 177 9.89 11.15 2.58
CA GLN A 177 9.39 12.39 3.15
C GLN A 177 8.41 12.15 4.31
N HIS A 178 7.45 11.24 4.13
CA HIS A 178 6.31 11.07 5.03
C HIS A 178 6.33 9.75 5.82
N GLY A 179 7.30 8.87 5.52
CA GLY A 179 7.40 7.56 6.14
C GLY A 179 6.50 6.49 5.50
N GLN A 180 6.70 5.25 5.93
CA GLN A 180 6.12 4.06 5.33
C GLN A 180 4.61 3.98 5.50
N ASP A 181 4.12 4.14 6.73
CA ASP A 181 2.69 3.92 7.00
C ASP A 181 1.82 4.98 6.36
N VAL A 182 2.28 6.24 6.33
CA VAL A 182 1.55 7.35 5.68
C VAL A 182 1.47 7.12 4.17
N THR A 183 2.59 6.71 3.56
CA THR A 183 2.67 6.45 2.11
C THR A 183 1.81 5.26 1.70
N ALA A 184 1.83 4.18 2.50
CA ALA A 184 0.97 3.02 2.29
C ALA A 184 -0.52 3.39 2.40
N ARG A 185 -0.92 4.11 3.45
CA ARG A 185 -2.31 4.57 3.63
C ARG A 185 -2.78 5.44 2.47
N ALA A 186 -1.93 6.36 2.02
CA ALA A 186 -2.24 7.24 0.89
C ALA A 186 -2.51 6.46 -0.40
N TYR A 187 -1.67 5.47 -0.68
CA TYR A 187 -1.82 4.64 -1.87
C TYR A 187 -3.04 3.72 -1.80
N VAL A 188 -3.31 3.11 -0.65
CA VAL A 188 -4.51 2.28 -0.44
C VAL A 188 -5.78 3.12 -0.59
N ALA A 189 -5.83 4.30 0.02
CA ALA A 189 -6.95 5.23 -0.10
C ALA A 189 -7.18 5.68 -1.55
N LEU A 190 -6.11 6.02 -2.28
CA LEU A 190 -6.19 6.34 -3.71
C LEU A 190 -6.78 5.17 -4.52
N ARG A 191 -6.32 3.94 -4.26
CA ARG A 191 -6.78 2.74 -4.98
C ARG A 191 -8.24 2.39 -4.66
N GLY A 192 -8.66 2.57 -3.41
CA GLY A 192 -10.05 2.40 -2.98
C GLY A 192 -10.97 3.43 -3.68
N TRP A 193 -10.62 4.71 -3.55
CA TRP A 193 -11.35 5.82 -4.19
C TRP A 193 -11.48 5.64 -5.70
N ALA A 194 -10.40 5.23 -6.37
CA ALA A 194 -10.39 5.04 -7.82
C ALA A 194 -11.25 3.83 -8.25
N ALA A 195 -11.25 2.75 -7.46
CA ALA A 195 -12.08 1.59 -7.73
C ALA A 195 -13.58 1.91 -7.64
N GLU A 196 -14.00 2.68 -6.63
CA GLU A 196 -15.40 3.11 -6.45
C GLU A 196 -15.91 3.93 -7.65
N ARG A 197 -15.03 4.77 -8.23
CA ARG A 197 -15.35 5.65 -9.37
C ARG A 197 -14.98 5.05 -10.73
N ARG A 198 -14.58 3.77 -10.77
CA ARG A 198 -14.15 3.07 -11.99
C ARG A 198 -13.00 3.79 -12.74
N HIS A 199 -12.13 4.49 -12.01
CA HIS A 199 -10.91 5.08 -12.56
C HIS A 199 -9.73 4.12 -12.48
N ARG A 200 -8.92 4.09 -13.55
CA ARG A 200 -7.67 3.33 -13.56
C ARG A 200 -6.57 4.15 -12.90
N VAL A 201 -5.97 3.62 -11.83
CA VAL A 201 -4.75 4.17 -11.26
C VAL A 201 -3.58 3.76 -12.13
N THR A 202 -3.00 4.73 -12.85
CA THR A 202 -1.75 4.54 -13.59
C THR A 202 -0.58 5.01 -12.74
N ALA A 203 0.59 4.57 -13.17
CA ALA A 203 1.89 5.10 -12.81
C ALA A 203 1.93 6.64 -12.70
N ASP A 204 1.39 7.37 -13.69
CA ASP A 204 1.45 8.84 -13.69
C ASP A 204 0.51 9.47 -12.65
N VAL A 205 -0.61 8.82 -12.33
CA VAL A 205 -1.48 9.24 -11.21
C VAL A 205 -0.75 9.14 -9.89
N VAL A 206 0.06 8.10 -9.70
CA VAL A 206 0.90 7.93 -8.50
C VAL A 206 1.98 9.02 -8.42
N ASP A 207 2.61 9.37 -9.55
CA ASP A 207 3.52 10.53 -9.61
C ASP A 207 2.78 11.84 -9.22
N GLY A 208 1.54 12.04 -9.69
CA GLY A 208 0.71 13.18 -9.31
C GLY A 208 0.42 13.24 -7.81
N LEU A 209 0.08 12.10 -7.19
CA LEU A 209 -0.10 11.99 -5.74
C LEU A 209 1.18 12.37 -4.99
N VAL A 210 2.34 11.89 -5.44
CA VAL A 210 3.64 12.17 -4.80
C VAL A 210 3.97 13.66 -4.89
N GLU A 211 3.69 14.30 -6.02
CA GLU A 211 3.89 15.75 -6.18
C GLU A 211 2.96 16.58 -5.28
N LEU A 212 1.68 16.21 -5.19
CA LEU A 212 0.74 16.87 -4.28
C LEU A 212 1.15 16.69 -2.81
N ALA A 213 1.55 15.47 -2.44
CA ALA A 213 2.06 15.15 -1.11
C ALA A 213 3.37 15.89 -0.78
N ARG A 214 4.16 16.30 -1.78
CA ARG A 214 5.36 17.11 -1.56
C ARG A 214 5.00 18.53 -1.12
N THR A 215 3.88 19.05 -1.60
CA THR A 215 3.42 20.42 -1.31
C THR A 215 2.54 20.55 -0.07
N ALA A 216 1.99 19.44 0.45
CA ALA A 216 1.12 19.42 1.62
C ALA A 216 1.73 18.61 2.77
N GLU A 217 1.88 19.22 3.94
CA GLU A 217 2.21 18.52 5.20
C GLU A 217 0.99 18.52 6.14
N PRO A 218 0.47 17.36 6.58
CA PRO A 218 0.61 16.00 6.03
C PRO A 218 -0.10 15.84 4.67
N PRO A 219 0.14 14.75 3.90
CA PRO A 219 -0.57 14.53 2.64
C PRO A 219 -2.07 14.43 2.95
N ALA A 220 -2.83 15.44 2.53
CA ALA A 220 -4.27 15.44 2.73
C ALA A 220 -4.83 14.24 1.96
N LEU A 221 -5.34 13.23 2.67
CA LEU A 221 -5.97 12.05 2.08
C LEU A 221 -7.43 12.36 1.74
N THR A 222 -7.63 13.31 0.84
CA THR A 222 -8.96 13.82 0.51
C THR A 222 -9.40 13.34 -0.87
N SER A 223 -10.72 13.23 -1.07
CA SER A 223 -11.27 12.95 -2.40
C SER A 223 -10.77 13.96 -3.45
N THR A 224 -10.61 15.22 -3.05
CA THR A 224 -10.11 16.30 -3.91
C THR A 224 -8.65 16.08 -4.33
N THR A 225 -7.77 15.63 -3.42
CA THR A 225 -6.37 15.33 -3.78
C THR A 225 -6.27 14.13 -4.73
N PHE A 226 -7.12 13.11 -4.57
CA PHE A 226 -7.10 11.96 -5.48
C PHE A 226 -7.63 12.32 -6.86
N GLN A 227 -8.69 13.12 -6.93
CA GLN A 227 -9.20 13.68 -8.18
C GLN A 227 -8.14 14.54 -8.87
N GLN A 228 -7.49 15.46 -8.14
CA GLN A 228 -6.41 16.27 -8.68
C GLN A 228 -5.25 15.43 -9.19
N ALA A 229 -4.85 14.37 -8.49
CA ALA A 229 -3.78 13.47 -8.93
C ALA A 229 -4.10 12.78 -10.27
N ILE A 230 -5.38 12.47 -10.51
CA ILE A 230 -5.85 11.86 -11.77
C ILE A 230 -5.98 12.90 -12.89
N GLU A 231 -6.46 14.10 -12.57
CA GLU A 231 -6.65 15.19 -13.52
C GLU A 231 -5.33 15.88 -13.91
N THR A 232 -4.30 15.82 -13.04
CA THR A 232 -2.95 16.28 -13.40
C THR A 232 -2.44 15.47 -14.58
N LYS A 233 -2.65 16.02 -15.78
CA LYS A 233 -2.05 15.50 -17.01
C LYS A 233 -0.55 15.40 -16.78
N PRO A 234 0.08 14.27 -17.16
CA PRO A 234 1.51 14.08 -16.94
C PRO A 234 2.25 15.24 -17.59
N LYS A 235 3.02 16.01 -16.80
CA LYS A 235 3.96 16.98 -17.37
C LYS A 235 4.87 16.19 -18.30
N PRO A 236 4.94 16.52 -19.61
CA PRO A 236 5.77 15.78 -20.54
C PRO A 236 7.21 15.84 -20.01
N LYS A 237 7.72 14.71 -19.52
CA LYS A 237 9.12 14.59 -19.12
C LYS A 237 9.92 14.83 -20.40
N ALA A 238 10.58 15.98 -20.48
CA ALA A 238 11.38 16.38 -21.63
C ALA A 238 12.31 15.22 -21.98
N LYS A 239 12.09 14.60 -23.15
CA LYS A 239 12.95 13.53 -23.66
C LYS A 239 14.34 14.13 -23.79
N ARG A 240 15.22 13.80 -22.85
CA ARG A 240 16.64 14.11 -22.91
C ARG A 240 17.18 13.31 -24.09
N SER A 241 17.22 13.93 -25.25
CA SER A 241 17.79 13.37 -26.47
C SER A 241 19.27 13.11 -26.23
N THR A 242 19.60 11.85 -26.00
CA THR A 242 20.98 11.36 -26.00
C THR A 242 21.48 11.45 -27.44
N LYS A 243 22.02 12.63 -27.81
CA LYS A 243 22.79 12.82 -29.04
C LYS A 243 24.06 11.99 -28.90
N LYS A 244 24.02 10.78 -29.45
CA LYS A 244 25.18 9.89 -29.58
C LYS A 244 26.09 10.48 -30.65
N GLU A 245 27.11 11.21 -30.21
CA GLU A 245 28.28 11.52 -31.04
C GLU A 245 29.00 10.20 -31.33
N ALA A 246 28.80 9.69 -32.54
CA ALA A 246 29.61 8.63 -33.10
C ALA A 246 30.90 9.27 -33.63
N THR A 247 32.00 9.12 -32.89
CA THR A 247 33.35 9.31 -33.41
C THR A 247 33.75 8.05 -34.16
N GLU A 248 33.53 8.04 -35.47
CA GLU A 248 34.01 6.99 -36.37
C GLU A 248 35.38 7.41 -36.93
N LYS A 249 36.42 6.65 -36.56
CA LYS A 249 37.76 6.76 -37.13
C LYS A 249 37.75 6.21 -38.56
N SER A 250 38.14 7.04 -39.52
CA SER A 250 38.60 6.65 -40.85
C SER A 250 39.85 5.75 -40.79
N PRO A 251 40.11 4.95 -41.85
CA PRO A 251 41.11 5.40 -42.82
C PRO A 251 40.78 5.20 -44.31
N ALA A 252 41.07 6.26 -45.07
CA ALA A 252 41.84 6.34 -46.34
C ALA A 252 41.43 5.54 -47.60
N ALA A 253 41.06 6.32 -48.64
CA ALA A 253 41.74 6.48 -49.95
C ALA A 253 40.92 6.17 -51.23
N GLY A 254 40.89 7.16 -52.15
CA GLY A 254 40.53 7.07 -53.57
C GLY A 254 39.26 7.86 -53.94
N GLU A 255 39.36 9.14 -54.38
CA GLU A 255 39.29 9.57 -55.81
C GLU A 255 37.88 9.40 -56.41
N THR A 256 37.14 10.36 -56.98
CA THR A 256 37.34 11.68 -57.58
C THR A 256 35.94 12.32 -57.78
N GLY A 257 35.84 13.66 -57.91
CA GLY A 257 34.68 14.30 -58.58
C GLY A 257 34.06 15.53 -57.88
N HIS A 258 34.34 16.71 -58.44
CA HIS A 258 33.91 18.07 -58.05
C HIS A 258 32.40 18.38 -58.26
N PRO A 259 31.96 19.66 -58.30
CA PRO A 259 31.61 20.53 -57.18
C PRO A 259 30.14 21.02 -57.28
N ASN A 260 29.54 21.55 -56.22
CA ASN A 260 28.48 22.54 -56.42
C ASN A 260 28.48 23.61 -55.33
N LEU A 261 28.67 24.84 -55.78
CA LEU A 261 28.83 26.08 -55.03
C LEU A 261 27.81 27.07 -55.58
N GLY A 262 27.11 27.76 -54.68
CA GLY A 262 26.27 28.92 -54.98
C GLY A 262 24.80 28.57 -55.22
N ASP A 263 23.83 29.41 -54.89
CA ASP A 263 23.83 30.74 -54.30
C ASP A 263 22.36 31.10 -53.98
N SER A 264 22.15 32.15 -53.19
CA SER A 264 20.95 33.00 -53.11
C SER A 264 19.72 32.47 -52.34
N ARG A 265 19.32 33.07 -51.21
CA ARG A 265 18.73 34.41 -50.94
C ARG A 265 17.21 34.49 -51.13
N SER A 266 16.60 35.11 -50.12
CA SER A 266 15.38 35.93 -50.10
C SER A 266 14.02 35.26 -49.85
N GLY A 267 13.32 35.81 -48.84
CA GLY A 267 11.91 36.18 -48.97
C GLY A 267 10.92 35.43 -48.07
N ALA A 268 10.59 36.01 -46.93
CA ALA A 268 9.29 35.87 -46.26
C ALA A 268 8.36 37.03 -46.70
N PRO A 269 7.09 37.12 -46.28
CA PRO A 269 6.02 36.12 -46.23
C PRO A 269 4.68 36.67 -46.83
N ALA A 270 3.69 35.81 -47.08
CA ALA A 270 2.26 36.15 -47.03
C ALA A 270 1.44 34.86 -47.03
N GLY A 271 0.50 34.71 -46.09
CA GLY A 271 -0.28 33.49 -45.93
C GLY A 271 -1.31 33.61 -44.82
N GLU A 272 -2.27 34.48 -45.10
CA GLU A 272 -3.54 34.73 -44.43
C GLU A 272 -4.39 33.45 -44.35
N THR A 273 -4.85 33.05 -43.16
CA THR A 273 -6.01 32.16 -43.00
C THR A 273 -6.78 32.49 -41.74
N ALA A 274 -8.09 32.61 -41.95
CA ALA A 274 -9.14 33.08 -41.06
C ALA A 274 -9.29 32.28 -39.75
N SER A 275 -9.63 33.04 -38.71
CA SER A 275 -10.24 32.60 -37.46
C SER A 275 -11.77 32.62 -37.61
N ASP A 276 -12.40 31.46 -37.57
CA ASP A 276 -13.83 31.33 -37.25
C ASP A 276 -13.98 31.14 -35.75
N ASP A 277 -14.73 32.06 -35.15
CA ASP A 277 -14.99 32.23 -33.73
C ASP A 277 -16.42 31.75 -33.49
N GLU A 278 -16.60 30.52 -33.00
CA GLU A 278 -17.91 30.02 -32.55
C GLU A 278 -18.09 30.28 -31.06
N ALA A 279 -19.06 31.15 -30.78
CA ALA A 279 -19.57 31.47 -29.46
C ALA A 279 -20.24 30.25 -28.81
N VAL A 280 -19.65 29.76 -27.71
CA VAL A 280 -20.32 28.85 -26.78
C VAL A 280 -20.96 29.68 -25.67
N VAL A 281 -22.25 29.42 -25.49
CA VAL A 281 -23.19 30.09 -24.60
C VAL A 281 -22.86 29.75 -23.14
N ASP A 282 -22.60 30.78 -22.33
CA ASP A 282 -22.55 30.69 -20.87
C ASP A 282 -23.91 30.26 -20.33
N ALA A 283 -24.02 29.02 -19.86
CA ALA A 283 -25.08 28.58 -18.98
C ALA A 283 -24.60 28.74 -17.54
N GLU A 284 -24.97 29.86 -16.93
CA GLU A 284 -24.83 30.14 -15.50
C GLU A 284 -25.67 29.11 -14.72
N ILE A 285 -25.03 28.02 -14.28
CA ILE A 285 -25.60 27.11 -13.29
C ILE A 285 -25.46 27.81 -11.93
N VAL A 286 -26.53 28.48 -11.52
CA VAL A 286 -26.72 28.99 -10.16
C VAL A 286 -26.91 27.78 -9.24
N ASP A 287 -25.81 27.31 -8.66
CA ASP A 287 -25.79 26.24 -7.66
C ASP A 287 -26.07 26.87 -6.28
N ASP A 288 -27.36 27.05 -5.99
CA ASP A 288 -27.87 27.77 -4.81
C ASP A 288 -27.88 26.88 -3.54
N GLN A 289 -26.89 25.99 -3.38
CA GLN A 289 -26.77 25.13 -2.20
C GLN A 289 -25.64 25.64 -1.28
N PRO A 290 -25.97 26.24 -0.12
CA PRO A 290 -24.96 26.91 0.70
C PRO A 290 -23.92 25.89 1.23
N PRO A 291 -22.61 26.11 1.00
CA PRO A 291 -21.52 25.16 1.30
C PRO A 291 -21.31 24.89 2.80
N HIS A 292 -22.06 25.54 3.69
CA HIS A 292 -21.87 25.46 5.14
C HIS A 292 -22.51 24.22 5.76
N ARG A 293 -23.65 23.72 5.24
CA ARG A 293 -24.38 22.62 5.88
C ARG A 293 -23.67 21.28 5.82
N ALA A 294 -22.96 20.98 4.74
CA ALA A 294 -22.24 19.70 4.58
C ALA A 294 -21.03 19.60 5.51
N ASN A 295 -20.34 20.71 5.74
CA ASN A 295 -19.21 20.77 6.66
C ASN A 295 -19.68 20.68 8.13
N GLU A 296 -20.77 21.35 8.48
CA GLU A 296 -21.39 21.25 9.80
C GLU A 296 -21.84 19.83 10.14
N THR A 297 -22.46 19.12 9.18
CA THR A 297 -22.87 17.71 9.39
C THR A 297 -21.68 16.79 9.53
N ARG A 298 -20.60 17.01 8.76
CA ARG A 298 -19.36 16.24 8.87
C ARG A 298 -18.69 16.41 10.23
N ASP A 299 -18.58 17.65 10.71
CA ASP A 299 -17.94 17.96 11.99
C ASP A 299 -18.74 17.36 13.17
N LEU A 300 -20.08 17.38 13.07
CA LEU A 300 -20.96 16.76 14.05
C LEU A 300 -20.78 15.22 14.08
N LEU A 301 -20.72 14.57 12.92
CA LEU A 301 -20.48 13.12 12.83
C LEU A 301 -19.09 12.73 13.37
N GLN A 302 -18.07 13.53 13.09
CA GLN A 302 -16.71 13.29 13.60
C GLN A 302 -16.67 13.44 15.13
N GLY A 303 -17.39 14.42 15.68
CA GLY A 303 -17.56 14.60 17.12
C GLY A 303 -18.24 13.40 17.78
N MET A 304 -19.30 12.87 17.14
CA MET A 304 -19.99 11.67 17.61
C MET A 304 -19.06 10.44 17.64
N LEU A 305 -18.31 10.19 16.56
CA LEU A 305 -17.38 9.06 16.48
C LEU A 305 -16.31 9.12 17.58
N THR A 306 -15.74 10.31 17.80
CA THR A 306 -14.74 10.55 18.85
C THR A 306 -15.33 10.31 20.25
N GLY A 307 -16.60 10.68 20.47
CA GLY A 307 -17.31 10.40 21.71
C GLY A 307 -17.55 8.90 21.96
N ILE A 308 -17.81 8.14 20.90
CA ILE A 308 -17.99 6.67 20.97
C ILE A 308 -16.65 6.01 21.33
N GLU A 309 -15.58 6.36 20.61
CA GLU A 309 -14.25 5.77 20.79
C GLU A 309 -13.63 6.08 22.16
N SER A 310 -13.93 7.26 22.71
CA SER A 310 -13.45 7.67 24.04
C SER A 310 -14.28 7.10 25.19
N GLY A 311 -15.39 6.41 24.91
CA GLY A 311 -16.32 5.89 25.94
C GLY A 311 -17.15 6.97 26.63
N ALA A 312 -17.04 8.24 26.21
CA ALA A 312 -17.75 9.37 26.81
C ALA A 312 -19.28 9.28 26.67
N LEU A 313 -19.76 8.45 25.73
CA LEU A 313 -21.18 8.17 25.54
C LEU A 313 -21.78 7.20 26.57
N HIS A 314 -20.97 6.52 27.39
CA HIS A 314 -21.47 5.53 28.35
C HIS A 314 -22.32 6.16 29.47
N ASP A 315 -22.01 7.39 29.86
CA ASP A 315 -22.71 8.16 30.89
C ASP A 315 -23.56 9.31 30.32
N ALA A 316 -23.80 9.33 29.00
CA ALA A 316 -24.56 10.40 28.37
C ALA A 316 -26.04 10.38 28.82
N PRO A 317 -26.65 11.55 29.10
CA PRO A 317 -28.06 11.60 29.47
C PRO A 317 -28.93 11.11 28.31
N ALA A 318 -30.06 10.48 28.64
CA ALA A 318 -30.96 9.85 27.67
C ALA A 318 -31.45 10.80 26.56
N GLU A 319 -31.58 12.09 26.86
CA GLU A 319 -31.96 13.11 25.87
C GLU A 319 -30.87 13.32 24.80
N THR A 320 -29.59 13.33 25.18
CA THR A 320 -28.48 13.41 24.22
C THR A 320 -28.42 12.18 23.32
N LEU A 321 -28.69 10.98 23.88
CA LEU A 321 -28.76 9.75 23.08
C LEU A 321 -29.93 9.77 22.07
N LYS A 322 -31.08 10.35 22.46
CA LYS A 322 -32.22 10.53 21.55
C LYS A 322 -31.91 11.52 20.43
N GLU A 323 -31.27 12.64 20.74
CA GLU A 323 -30.85 13.62 19.72
C GLU A 323 -29.90 12.99 18.71
N ILE A 324 -28.90 12.25 19.19
CA ILE A 324 -27.95 11.51 18.35
C ILE A 324 -28.68 10.50 17.45
N SER A 325 -29.61 9.72 18.01
CA SER A 325 -30.39 8.75 17.24
C SER A 325 -31.28 9.41 16.19
N SER A 326 -31.90 10.55 16.52
CA SER A 326 -32.73 11.31 15.59
C SER A 326 -31.92 11.88 14.43
N VAL A 327 -30.73 12.42 14.71
CA VAL A 327 -29.82 12.93 13.67
C VAL A 327 -29.34 11.81 12.76
N ALA A 328 -28.95 10.66 13.34
CA ALA A 328 -28.52 9.50 12.56
C ALA A 328 -29.63 8.98 11.63
N LEU A 329 -30.87 8.92 12.11
CA LEU A 329 -32.03 8.55 11.28
C LEU A 329 -32.27 9.57 10.16
N GLY A 330 -32.19 10.87 10.45
CA GLY A 330 -32.33 11.91 9.42
C GLY A 330 -31.31 11.78 8.30
N ILE A 331 -30.05 11.45 8.63
CA ILE A 331 -28.98 11.22 7.65
C ILE A 331 -29.29 9.96 6.82
N ALA A 332 -29.72 8.87 7.46
CA ALA A 332 -30.07 7.64 6.74
C ALA A 332 -31.20 7.87 5.71
N TYR A 333 -32.23 8.62 6.08
CA TYR A 333 -33.30 9.01 5.14
C TYR A 333 -32.80 9.90 4.00
N ALA A 334 -31.95 10.88 4.29
CA ALA A 334 -31.39 11.75 3.25
C ALA A 334 -30.53 10.96 2.24
N VAL A 335 -29.75 9.98 2.73
CA VAL A 335 -28.95 9.09 1.86
C VAL A 335 -29.85 8.20 1.00
N ASP A 336 -30.92 7.64 1.58
CA ASP A 336 -31.88 6.80 0.84
C ASP A 336 -32.58 7.58 -0.28
N GLU A 337 -32.98 8.83 -0.04
CA GLU A 337 -33.56 9.71 -1.08
C GLU A 337 -32.56 10.03 -2.21
N VAL A 338 -31.29 10.28 -1.89
CA VAL A 338 -30.24 10.50 -2.91
C VAL A 338 -29.98 9.22 -3.71
N LEU A 339 -30.05 8.05 -3.08
CA LEU A 339 -29.87 6.76 -3.76
C LEU A 339 -31.06 6.43 -4.68
N LYS A 340 -32.30 6.73 -4.28
CA LYS A 340 -33.50 6.56 -5.12
C LYS A 340 -33.52 7.49 -6.33
N ALA A 341 -32.88 8.65 -6.24
CA ALA A 341 -32.82 9.62 -7.33
C ALA A 341 -31.76 9.29 -8.40
N ARG A 342 -30.97 8.22 -8.23
CA ARG A 342 -29.93 7.76 -9.16
C ARG A 342 -30.35 6.53 -9.95
#